data_AF-A0A7R9W3Z7-F1
#
_entry.id   AF-A0A7R9W3Z7-F1
#
_cell.length_a   1.000
_cell.length_b   1.000
_cell.length_c   1.000
_cell.angle_alpha   90.00
_cell.angle_beta   90.00
_cell.angle_gamma   90.00
#
_symmetry.space_group_name_H-M   'P 1'
#
loop_
_entity.id
_entity.type
_entity.pdbx_description
1 polymer ?
#
loop_
_entity_poly.entity_id
_entity_poly.type
_entity_poly.pdbx_seq_one_letter_code
_entity_poly.pdbx_strand_id
1 'polypeptide(L)'
;VRFADESTEEFDTIICGTGYDVDMSFLDKEVQRRIQYTSPFTGAEEVALYKHTLMPDYDNIAFLGLYNGAGPIYMSFELQARYIAKLWTGSLAYPSETAIKAGVDKFKKYREVGPHHATELSIDVAETIADELKLTPSFLEALLDRRLLTGAVYPCYYRIKDEVESKGKPKNYQKLFDYYMEHPGKAAKEY
;
A
#
# COMPACT_ATOMS: atom_id res chain seq x y z
N VAL A 1 -15.97 -12.92 -34.06
CA VAL A 1 -14.75 -13.01 -33.22
C VAL A 1 -14.07 -14.34 -33.50
N ARG A 2 -12.75 -14.37 -33.69
CA ARG A 2 -11.97 -15.60 -33.84
C ARG A 2 -11.12 -15.80 -32.60
N PHE A 3 -11.19 -16.98 -32.00
CA PHE A 3 -10.46 -17.33 -30.78
C PHE A 3 -9.10 -17.96 -31.11
N ALA A 4 -8.24 -18.11 -30.09
CA ALA A 4 -6.89 -18.66 -30.24
C ALA A 4 -6.88 -20.15 -30.64
N ASP A 5 -7.96 -20.87 -30.37
CA ASP A 5 -8.19 -22.25 -30.82
C ASP A 5 -8.76 -22.33 -32.26
N GLU A 6 -8.73 -21.20 -32.97
CA GLU A 6 -9.22 -21.00 -34.33
C GLU A 6 -10.74 -21.03 -34.50
N SER A 7 -11.51 -21.33 -33.45
CA SER A 7 -12.97 -21.27 -33.49
C SER A 7 -13.47 -19.84 -33.77
N THR A 8 -14.66 -19.73 -34.35
CA THR A 8 -15.26 -18.44 -34.72
C THR A 8 -16.73 -18.39 -34.34
N GLU A 9 -17.15 -17.27 -33.77
CA GLU A 9 -18.53 -17.01 -33.36
C GLU A 9 -18.88 -15.52 -33.59
N GLU A 10 -20.16 -15.23 -33.84
CA GLU A 10 -20.66 -13.87 -34.03
C GLU A 10 -21.18 -13.30 -32.70
N PHE A 11 -20.86 -12.02 -32.43
CA PHE A 11 -21.27 -11.33 -31.21
C PHE A 11 -21.78 -9.94 -31.58
N ASP A 12 -22.90 -9.53 -30.98
CA ASP A 12 -23.46 -8.19 -31.18
C ASP A 12 -22.68 -7.10 -30.45
N THR A 13 -21.92 -7.45 -29.41
CA THR A 13 -21.20 -6.49 -28.56
C THR A 13 -19.94 -7.10 -27.97
N ILE A 14 -18.87 -6.30 -27.89
CA ILE A 14 -17.61 -6.63 -27.21
C ILE A 14 -17.39 -5.61 -26.10
N ILE A 15 -17.17 -6.07 -24.88
CA ILE A 15 -16.84 -5.23 -23.72
C ILE A 15 -15.36 -5.46 -23.36
N CYS A 16 -14.54 -4.42 -23.49
CA CYS A 16 -13.13 -4.48 -23.17
C CYS A 16 -12.88 -4.22 -21.67
N GLY A 17 -12.81 -5.30 -20.89
CA GLY A 17 -12.38 -5.26 -19.49
C GLY A 17 -10.86 -5.36 -19.30
N THR A 18 -10.07 -4.65 -20.10
CA THR A 18 -8.61 -4.81 -20.22
C THR A 18 -7.77 -3.98 -19.24
N GLY A 19 -8.40 -3.37 -18.23
CA GLY A 19 -7.72 -2.56 -17.22
C GLY A 19 -7.58 -1.08 -17.60
N TYR A 20 -6.65 -0.39 -16.93
CA TYR A 20 -6.40 1.04 -17.06
C TYR A 20 -4.91 1.34 -17.04
N ASP A 21 -4.50 2.40 -17.74
CA ASP A 21 -3.17 2.98 -17.64
C ASP A 21 -3.16 4.13 -16.63
N VAL A 22 -1.97 4.40 -16.07
CA VAL A 22 -1.75 5.55 -15.19
C VAL A 22 -1.30 6.75 -16.03
N ASP A 23 -2.12 7.82 -16.05
CA ASP A 23 -1.71 9.10 -16.62
C ASP A 23 -1.06 10.01 -15.57
N MET A 24 0.21 10.33 -15.76
CA MET A 24 1.00 11.27 -14.95
C MET A 24 1.43 12.51 -15.75
N SER A 25 0.69 12.88 -16.79
CA SER A 25 0.97 14.04 -17.65
C SER A 25 1.05 15.39 -16.90
N PHE A 26 0.47 15.47 -15.70
CA PHE A 26 0.56 16.63 -14.82
C PHE A 26 1.94 16.78 -14.13
N LEU A 27 2.79 15.74 -14.14
CA LEU A 27 4.16 15.79 -13.61
C LEU A 27 5.15 16.19 -14.71
N ASP A 28 6.26 16.82 -14.32
CA ASP A 28 7.35 17.11 -15.24
C ASP A 28 7.95 15.80 -15.82
N LYS A 29 8.45 15.86 -17.06
CA LYS A 29 9.03 14.70 -17.75
C LYS A 29 10.23 14.11 -17.01
N GLU A 30 11.00 14.92 -16.28
CA GLU A 30 12.09 14.42 -15.45
C GLU A 30 11.58 13.63 -14.25
N VAL A 31 10.48 14.05 -13.62
CA VAL A 31 9.84 13.30 -12.52
C VAL A 31 9.31 11.96 -13.05
N GLN A 32 8.61 11.99 -14.19
CA GLN A 32 8.11 10.79 -14.87
C GLN A 32 9.24 9.78 -15.12
N ARG A 33 10.37 10.22 -15.72
CA ARG A 33 11.53 9.35 -15.99
C ARG A 33 12.16 8.71 -14.75
N ARG A 34 12.06 9.35 -13.59
CA ARG A 34 12.67 8.84 -12.35
C ARG A 34 11.85 7.74 -11.68
N ILE A 35 10.53 7.84 -11.78
CA ILE A 35 9.61 6.93 -11.11
C ILE A 35 9.10 5.83 -12.04
N GLN A 36 8.98 6.09 -13.34
CA GLN A 36 8.45 5.14 -14.30
C GLN A 36 9.50 4.13 -14.75
N TYR A 37 9.05 2.91 -14.99
CA TYR A 37 9.82 1.87 -15.67
C TYR A 37 8.88 0.92 -16.39
N THR A 38 9.36 0.33 -17.48
CA THR A 38 8.63 -0.71 -18.18
C THR A 38 8.73 -2.03 -17.42
N SER A 39 7.58 -2.58 -17.05
CA SER A 39 7.49 -3.90 -16.44
C SER A 39 7.98 -4.96 -17.43
N PRO A 40 9.01 -5.76 -17.10
CA PRO A 40 9.55 -6.74 -18.04
C PRO A 40 8.59 -7.91 -18.30
N PHE A 41 7.54 -8.05 -17.48
CA PHE A 41 6.55 -9.11 -17.62
C PHE A 41 5.31 -8.65 -18.39
N THR A 42 4.72 -7.52 -18.01
CA THR A 42 3.48 -7.03 -18.64
C THR A 42 3.74 -6.10 -19.83
N GLY A 43 4.95 -5.55 -19.94
CA GLY A 43 5.27 -4.49 -20.92
C GLY A 43 4.62 -3.14 -20.61
N ALA A 44 3.86 -3.04 -19.51
CA ALA A 44 3.20 -1.81 -19.10
C ALA A 44 4.18 -0.89 -18.35
N GLU A 45 3.95 0.42 -18.45
CA GLU A 45 4.66 1.39 -17.61
C GLU A 45 4.13 1.33 -16.19
N GLU A 46 5.01 0.96 -15.26
CA GLU A 46 4.76 0.90 -13.83
C GLU A 46 5.55 1.97 -13.08
N VAL A 47 5.20 2.20 -11.82
CA VAL A 47 5.84 3.20 -10.96
C VAL A 47 6.60 2.52 -9.85
N ALA A 48 7.90 2.80 -9.74
CA ALA A 48 8.77 2.28 -8.71
C ALA A 48 9.10 3.35 -7.67
N LEU A 49 8.64 3.12 -6.44
CA LEU A 49 8.77 4.06 -5.33
C LEU A 49 9.28 3.34 -4.09
N TYR A 50 10.04 4.05 -3.28
CA TYR A 50 10.41 3.58 -1.95
C TYR A 50 9.15 3.48 -1.08
N LYS A 51 8.86 2.26 -0.62
CA LYS A 51 7.65 1.93 0.17
C LYS A 51 6.36 2.44 -0.47
N HIS A 52 6.28 2.35 -1.81
CA HIS A 52 5.10 2.79 -2.58
C HIS A 52 4.76 4.28 -2.41
N THR A 53 5.69 5.08 -1.88
CA THR A 53 5.40 6.44 -1.39
C THR A 53 6.43 7.48 -1.84
N LEU A 54 7.72 7.26 -1.59
CA LEU A 54 8.76 8.27 -1.82
C LEU A 54 9.50 8.02 -3.13
N MET A 55 9.95 9.10 -3.77
CA MET A 55 10.80 9.03 -4.96
C MET A 55 12.23 9.54 -4.67
N PRO A 56 13.23 9.10 -5.46
CA PRO A 56 14.59 9.63 -5.34
C PRO A 56 14.67 11.12 -5.67
N ASP A 57 15.66 11.80 -5.09
CA ASP A 57 16.11 13.17 -5.39
C ASP A 57 15.12 14.31 -5.04
N TYR A 58 13.91 13.99 -4.57
CA TYR A 58 12.91 14.96 -4.13
C TYR A 58 12.33 14.56 -2.77
N ASP A 59 12.41 15.47 -1.80
CA ASP A 59 11.86 15.27 -0.44
C ASP A 59 10.50 15.96 -0.22
N ASN A 60 10.07 16.75 -1.19
CA ASN A 60 8.82 17.51 -1.20
C ASN A 60 7.73 16.91 -2.10
N ILE A 61 7.98 15.74 -2.69
CA ILE A 61 7.02 14.99 -3.51
C ILE A 61 6.85 13.59 -2.93
N ALA A 62 5.61 13.19 -2.73
CA ALA A 62 5.25 11.85 -2.31
C ALA A 62 3.98 11.40 -3.03
N PHE A 63 3.84 10.10 -3.20
CA PHE A 63 2.69 9.46 -3.83
C PHE A 63 1.90 8.68 -2.78
N LEU A 64 0.59 8.69 -2.91
CA LEU A 64 -0.32 7.97 -2.03
C LEU A 64 -1.31 7.20 -2.90
N GLY A 65 -1.48 5.92 -2.60
CA GLY A 65 -2.39 5.02 -3.32
C GLY A 65 -1.95 4.68 -4.74
N LEU A 66 -0.72 5.02 -5.12
CA LEU A 66 -0.18 4.71 -6.45
C LEU A 66 0.48 3.33 -6.47
N TYR A 67 -0.33 2.29 -6.32
CA TYR A 67 0.07 0.89 -6.49
C TYR A 67 -1.15 0.03 -6.83
N ASN A 68 -0.93 -1.08 -7.54
CA ASN A 68 -1.98 -2.04 -7.83
C ASN A 68 -2.22 -2.94 -6.61
N GLY A 69 -3.19 -2.57 -5.78
CA GLY A 69 -3.45 -3.22 -4.49
C GLY A 69 -4.58 -4.25 -4.52
N ALA A 70 -4.35 -5.40 -3.88
CA ALA A 70 -5.39 -6.34 -3.48
C ALA A 70 -5.69 -6.22 -1.97
N GLY A 71 -6.94 -6.45 -1.58
CA GLY A 71 -7.38 -6.39 -0.18
C GLY A 71 -7.78 -4.98 0.30
N PRO A 72 -7.75 -4.71 1.62
CA PRO A 72 -8.25 -3.47 2.20
C PRO A 72 -7.31 -2.29 1.97
N ILE A 73 -7.49 -1.57 0.85
CA ILE A 73 -6.62 -0.46 0.41
C ILE A 73 -6.68 0.79 1.31
N TYR A 74 -7.82 1.09 1.96
CA TYR A 74 -7.95 2.35 2.70
C TYR A 74 -7.01 2.44 3.92
N MET A 75 -6.63 1.28 4.46
CA MET A 75 -5.73 1.18 5.59
C MET A 75 -4.30 1.58 5.22
N SER A 76 -3.80 1.10 4.08
CA SER A 76 -2.47 1.51 3.59
C SER A 76 -2.46 2.99 3.19
N PHE A 77 -3.54 3.51 2.61
CA PHE A 77 -3.64 4.92 2.23
C PHE A 77 -3.58 5.83 3.46
N GLU A 78 -4.28 5.46 4.53
CA GLU A 78 -4.25 6.19 5.80
C GLU A 78 -2.85 6.21 6.41
N LEU A 79 -2.16 5.08 6.39
CA LEU A 79 -0.78 4.96 6.88
C LEU A 79 0.22 5.74 6.00
N GLN A 80 0.06 5.70 4.68
CA GLN A 80 0.83 6.54 3.74
C GLN A 80 0.67 8.02 4.09
N ALA A 81 -0.57 8.49 4.30
CA ALA A 81 -0.83 9.87 4.66
C ALA A 81 -0.13 10.26 5.98
N ARG A 82 -0.21 9.40 7.01
CA ARG A 82 0.48 9.62 8.30
C ARG A 82 1.99 9.67 8.14
N TYR A 83 2.55 8.78 7.33
CA TYR A 83 3.98 8.72 7.06
C TYR A 83 4.45 10.00 6.37
N ILE A 84 3.81 10.38 5.26
CA ILE A 84 4.11 11.62 4.52
C ILE A 84 4.01 12.84 5.45
N ALA A 85 2.92 12.96 6.21
CA ALA A 85 2.73 14.08 7.13
C ALA A 85 3.85 14.18 8.15
N LYS A 86 4.23 13.06 8.80
CA LYS A 86 5.31 13.05 9.80
C LYS A 86 6.67 13.38 9.21
N LEU A 87 6.95 12.95 7.98
CA LEU A 87 8.17 13.30 7.26
C LEU A 87 8.24 14.81 6.99
N TRP A 88 7.17 15.39 6.44
CA TRP A 88 7.13 16.80 6.07
C TRP A 88 7.05 17.74 7.27
N THR A 89 6.49 17.30 8.40
CA THR A 89 6.54 18.08 9.66
C THR A 89 7.86 17.91 10.42
N GLY A 90 8.77 17.07 9.94
CA GLY A 90 10.02 16.72 10.63
C GLY A 90 9.82 15.91 11.91
N SER A 91 8.60 15.42 12.18
CA SER A 91 8.30 14.55 13.31
C SER A 91 8.83 13.12 13.13
N LEU A 92 9.19 12.77 11.90
CA LEU A 92 9.93 11.57 11.53
C LEU A 92 11.08 11.99 10.61
N ALA A 93 12.27 11.41 10.82
CA ALA A 93 13.41 11.71 9.97
C ALA A 93 13.18 11.22 8.54
N TYR A 94 13.51 12.05 7.56
CA TYR A 94 13.47 11.64 6.15
C TYR A 94 14.50 10.53 5.88
N PRO A 95 14.13 9.44 5.18
CA PRO A 95 15.09 8.41 4.79
C PRO A 95 16.23 9.02 3.98
N SER A 96 17.43 8.46 4.10
CA SER A 96 18.55 8.95 3.29
C SER A 96 18.30 8.67 1.80
N GLU A 97 18.84 9.53 0.94
CA GLU A 97 18.73 9.39 -0.51
C GLU A 97 19.23 8.02 -1.00
N THR A 98 20.31 7.51 -0.41
CA THR A 98 20.83 6.17 -0.69
C THR A 98 19.83 5.07 -0.32
N ALA A 99 19.11 5.21 0.80
CA ALA A 99 18.10 4.24 1.22
C ALA A 99 16.87 4.27 0.30
N ILE A 100 16.45 5.45 -0.16
CA ILE A 100 15.35 5.61 -1.11
C ILE A 100 15.70 4.93 -2.43
N LYS A 101 16.85 5.25 -3.01
CA LYS A 101 17.35 4.63 -4.25
C LYS A 101 17.45 3.11 -4.12
N ALA A 102 18.05 2.60 -3.04
CA ALA A 102 18.16 1.16 -2.80
C ALA A 102 16.79 0.47 -2.67
N GLY A 103 15.80 1.12 -2.05
CA GLY A 103 14.45 0.56 -1.97
C GLY A 103 13.68 0.60 -3.28
N VAL A 104 13.89 1.63 -4.12
CA VAL A 104 13.36 1.66 -5.50
C VAL A 104 13.95 0.51 -6.32
N ASP A 105 15.25 0.27 -6.22
CA ASP A 105 15.89 -0.86 -6.91
C ASP A 105 15.38 -2.21 -6.38
N LYS A 106 15.15 -2.32 -5.06
CA LYS A 106 14.55 -3.51 -4.45
C LYS A 106 13.13 -3.75 -4.98
N PHE A 107 12.33 -2.69 -5.12
CA PHE A 107 10.99 -2.77 -5.69
C PHE A 107 11.03 -3.27 -7.13
N LYS A 108 11.89 -2.71 -7.98
CA LYS A 108 12.05 -3.15 -9.38
C LYS A 108 12.45 -4.63 -9.46
N LYS A 109 13.43 -5.05 -8.65
CA LYS A 109 13.86 -6.46 -8.57
C LYS A 109 12.74 -7.39 -8.09
N TYR A 110 11.92 -6.96 -7.13
CA TYR A 110 10.77 -7.72 -6.67
C TYR A 110 9.76 -7.94 -7.81
N ARG A 111 9.55 -6.92 -8.66
CA ARG A 111 8.65 -6.96 -9.81
C ARG A 111 9.18 -7.81 -10.97
N GLU A 112 10.49 -7.93 -11.11
CA GLU A 112 11.14 -8.79 -12.10
C GLU A 112 10.98 -10.30 -11.84
N VAL A 113 10.64 -10.71 -10.61
CA VAL A 113 10.57 -12.14 -10.24
C VAL A 113 9.46 -12.89 -10.98
N GLY A 114 8.33 -12.25 -11.28
CA GLY A 114 7.27 -12.87 -12.07
C GLY A 114 5.87 -12.27 -11.88
N PRO A 115 4.86 -12.79 -12.60
CA PRO A 115 3.51 -12.21 -12.71
C PRO A 115 2.81 -11.98 -11.37
N HIS A 116 3.02 -12.86 -10.41
CA HIS A 116 2.38 -12.78 -9.09
C HIS A 116 2.83 -11.57 -8.27
N HIS A 117 3.88 -10.88 -8.70
CA HIS A 117 4.41 -9.67 -8.08
C HIS A 117 3.80 -8.41 -8.71
N ALA A 118 2.94 -8.54 -9.73
CA ALA A 118 2.27 -7.41 -10.39
C ALA A 118 1.18 -6.74 -9.51
N THR A 119 0.79 -7.40 -8.41
CA THR A 119 -0.22 -6.91 -7.48
C THR A 119 0.34 -6.96 -6.07
N GLU A 120 0.23 -5.85 -5.36
CA GLU A 120 0.64 -5.77 -3.95
C GLU A 120 -0.51 -6.21 -3.05
N LEU A 121 -0.18 -6.93 -1.98
CA LEU A 121 -1.13 -7.05 -0.88
C LEU A 121 -1.13 -5.74 -0.11
N SER A 122 -2.31 -5.12 0.03
CA SER A 122 -2.43 -3.84 0.75
C SER A 122 -2.02 -3.96 2.22
N ILE A 123 -2.09 -5.16 2.79
CA ILE A 123 -1.58 -5.46 4.13
C ILE A 123 -0.05 -5.35 4.16
N ASP A 124 0.68 -5.82 3.15
CA ASP A 124 2.14 -5.74 3.12
C ASP A 124 2.61 -4.27 3.01
N VAL A 125 1.90 -3.47 2.21
CA VAL A 125 2.14 -2.02 2.12
C VAL A 125 1.86 -1.34 3.47
N ALA A 126 0.73 -1.70 4.11
CA ALA A 126 0.37 -1.17 5.43
C ALA A 126 1.41 -1.53 6.50
N GLU A 127 1.80 -2.79 6.62
CA GLU A 127 2.82 -3.27 7.56
C GLU A 127 4.17 -2.58 7.33
N THR A 128 4.60 -2.45 6.07
CA THR A 128 5.87 -1.79 5.71
C THR A 128 5.93 -0.34 6.21
N ILE A 129 4.81 0.38 6.16
CA ILE A 129 4.72 1.77 6.63
C ILE A 129 4.48 1.82 8.13
N ALA A 130 3.66 0.93 8.67
CA ALA A 130 3.38 0.85 10.09
C ALA A 130 4.65 0.56 10.91
N ASP A 131 5.57 -0.25 10.38
CA ASP A 131 6.85 -0.55 11.01
C ASP A 131 7.72 0.71 11.16
N GLU A 132 7.79 1.54 10.12
CA GLU A 132 8.48 2.84 10.16
C GLU A 132 7.86 3.81 11.17
N LEU A 133 6.54 3.76 11.29
CA LEU A 133 5.80 4.53 12.27
C LEU A 133 5.84 3.91 13.68
N LYS A 134 6.46 2.73 13.83
CA LYS A 134 6.53 1.93 15.07
C LYS A 134 5.15 1.58 15.64
N LEU A 135 4.19 1.36 14.75
CA LEU A 135 2.80 1.02 15.06
C LEU A 135 2.59 -0.49 15.10
N THR A 136 3.48 -1.27 14.49
CA THR A 136 3.47 -2.73 14.55
C THR A 136 3.76 -3.21 15.99
N PRO A 137 3.19 -4.34 16.41
CA PRO A 137 3.50 -4.97 17.69
C PRO A 137 4.93 -5.51 17.65
N SER A 138 5.65 -5.29 18.74
CA SER A 138 6.91 -5.95 18.99
C SER A 138 6.69 -7.45 19.18
N PHE A 139 7.76 -8.22 19.00
CA PHE A 139 7.74 -9.67 19.21
C PHE A 139 7.19 -10.06 20.60
N LEU A 140 7.52 -9.30 21.65
CA LEU A 140 7.03 -9.57 23.01
C LEU A 140 5.53 -9.29 23.15
N GLU A 141 5.03 -8.18 22.60
CA GLU A 141 3.60 -7.87 22.59
C GLU A 141 2.82 -8.97 21.85
N ALA A 142 3.36 -9.42 20.73
CA ALA A 142 2.76 -10.45 19.90
C ALA A 142 2.80 -11.86 20.56
N LEU A 143 3.78 -12.11 21.42
CA LEU A 143 3.86 -13.34 22.22
C LEU A 143 2.85 -13.33 23.38
N LEU A 144 2.65 -12.17 24.01
CA LEU A 144 1.69 -11.98 25.11
C LEU A 144 0.25 -12.00 24.61
N ASP A 145 0.01 -11.45 23.42
CA ASP A 145 -1.28 -11.51 22.75
C ASP A 145 -1.14 -12.11 21.35
N ARG A 146 -1.29 -13.43 21.27
CA ARG A 146 -1.18 -14.19 20.01
C ARG A 146 -2.18 -13.72 18.94
N ARG A 147 -3.26 -13.03 19.33
CA ARG A 147 -4.24 -12.44 18.39
C ARG A 147 -3.58 -11.41 17.46
N LEU A 148 -2.51 -10.77 17.91
CA LEU A 148 -1.72 -9.84 17.10
C LEU A 148 -0.91 -10.53 16.00
N LEU A 149 -0.65 -11.84 16.11
CA LEU A 149 0.07 -12.63 15.10
C LEU A 149 -0.87 -13.41 14.18
N THR A 150 -1.93 -13.99 14.74
CA THR A 150 -2.78 -14.95 14.02
C THR A 150 -4.19 -14.43 13.74
N GLY A 151 -4.52 -13.22 14.23
CA GLY A 151 -5.82 -12.59 14.05
C GLY A 151 -5.95 -11.88 12.71
N ALA A 152 -7.18 -11.45 12.42
CA ALA A 152 -7.41 -10.58 11.27
C ALA A 152 -6.82 -9.19 11.52
N VAL A 153 -6.13 -8.64 10.52
CA VAL A 153 -5.55 -7.30 10.59
C VAL A 153 -6.63 -6.26 10.31
N TYR A 154 -7.28 -5.78 11.37
CA TYR A 154 -8.24 -4.68 11.29
C TYR A 154 -7.54 -3.32 11.32
N PRO A 155 -8.03 -2.26 10.67
CA PRO A 155 -7.38 -0.95 10.68
C PRO A 155 -7.16 -0.34 12.09
N CYS A 156 -7.99 -0.72 13.08
CA CYS A 156 -7.78 -0.30 14.47
C CYS A 156 -6.49 -0.84 15.10
N TYR A 157 -5.92 -1.92 14.56
CA TYR A 157 -4.65 -2.52 14.97
C TYR A 157 -3.52 -1.49 14.96
N TYR A 158 -3.38 -0.73 13.87
CA TYR A 158 -2.36 0.32 13.72
C TYR A 158 -2.62 1.59 14.55
N ARG A 159 -3.64 1.56 15.41
CA ARG A 159 -4.01 2.65 16.32
C ARG A 159 -4.07 2.22 17.79
N ILE A 160 -3.76 0.95 18.10
CA ILE A 160 -3.73 0.49 19.49
C ILE A 160 -2.73 1.32 20.32
N LYS A 161 -1.61 1.71 19.70
CA LYS A 161 -0.56 2.53 20.30
C LYS A 161 -0.77 4.04 20.13
N ASP A 162 -1.81 4.45 19.39
CA ASP A 162 -2.11 5.85 19.16
C ASP A 162 -2.80 6.47 20.39
N GLU A 163 -2.24 7.55 20.92
CA GLU A 163 -2.98 8.46 21.80
C GLU A 163 -3.82 9.43 20.94
N VAL A 164 -4.87 8.92 20.29
CA VAL A 164 -5.73 9.74 19.42
C VAL A 164 -7.08 9.99 20.08
N GLU A 165 -7.37 11.28 20.30
CA GLU A 165 -8.69 11.77 20.65
C GLU A 165 -9.54 11.94 19.38
N SER A 166 -10.77 11.43 19.41
CA SER A 166 -11.75 11.65 18.34
C SER A 166 -13.01 12.26 18.94
N LYS A 167 -13.43 13.43 18.44
CA LYS A 167 -14.58 14.19 18.96
C LYS A 167 -14.47 14.49 20.47
N GLY A 168 -13.26 14.79 20.95
CA GLY A 168 -13.00 15.14 22.35
C GLY A 168 -13.14 13.96 23.34
N LYS A 169 -13.11 12.72 22.86
CA LYS A 169 -13.03 11.52 23.70
C LYS A 169 -11.84 10.65 23.26
N PRO A 170 -11.06 10.09 24.20
CA PRO A 170 -10.05 9.10 23.87
C PRO A 170 -10.77 7.89 23.25
N LYS A 171 -10.45 7.58 21.99
CA LYS A 171 -10.98 6.39 21.33
C LYS A 171 -10.11 5.22 21.76
N ASN A 172 -10.67 4.30 22.53
CA ASN A 172 -9.94 3.13 22.99
C ASN A 172 -9.89 2.08 21.86
N TYR A 173 -8.82 2.14 21.04
CA TYR A 173 -8.61 1.23 19.92
C TYR A 173 -8.34 -0.20 20.38
N GLN A 174 -7.78 -0.41 21.57
CA GLN A 174 -7.62 -1.75 22.15
C GLN A 174 -8.99 -2.42 22.34
N LYS A 175 -9.96 -1.71 22.95
CA LYS A 175 -11.33 -2.23 23.11
C LYS A 175 -12.01 -2.49 21.76
N LEU A 176 -11.76 -1.65 20.76
CA LEU A 176 -12.32 -1.85 19.43
C LEU A 176 -11.70 -3.07 18.73
N PHE A 177 -10.39 -3.26 18.88
CA PHE A 177 -9.69 -4.44 18.40
C PHE A 177 -10.21 -5.71 19.07
N ASP A 178 -10.31 -5.73 20.41
CA ASP A 178 -10.88 -6.84 21.16
C ASP A 178 -12.30 -7.18 20.68
N TYR A 179 -13.14 -6.16 20.48
CA TYR A 179 -14.51 -6.33 19.98
C TYR A 179 -14.55 -6.98 18.58
N TYR A 180 -13.74 -6.52 17.63
CA TYR A 180 -13.73 -7.11 16.28
C TYR A 180 -13.10 -8.51 16.25
N MET A 181 -12.14 -8.80 17.13
CA MET A 181 -11.59 -10.15 17.28
C MET A 181 -12.64 -11.14 17.78
N GLU A 182 -13.56 -10.71 18.64
CA GLU A 182 -14.70 -11.52 19.08
C GLU A 182 -15.84 -11.58 18.03
N HIS A 183 -15.96 -10.54 17.19
CA HIS A 183 -17.08 -10.37 16.24
C HIS A 183 -16.61 -10.09 14.81
N PRO A 184 -15.91 -11.04 14.14
CA PRO A 184 -15.24 -10.75 12.86
C PRO A 184 -16.18 -10.30 11.74
N GLY A 185 -17.44 -10.76 11.73
CA GLY A 185 -18.44 -10.35 10.72
C GLY A 185 -18.98 -8.91 10.88
N LYS A 186 -18.62 -8.19 11.95
CA LYS A 186 -19.07 -6.81 12.19
C LYS A 186 -18.13 -5.77 11.61
N ALA A 187 -16.83 -6.06 11.54
CA ALA A 187 -15.84 -5.14 11.00
C ALA A 187 -16.07 -4.81 9.51
N ALA A 188 -16.66 -5.73 8.75
CA ALA A 188 -16.94 -5.55 7.33
C ALA A 188 -18.12 -4.59 7.02
N LYS A 189 -18.91 -4.18 8.02
CA LYS A 189 -20.11 -3.34 7.82
C LYS A 189 -19.88 -1.84 8.05
N GLU A 190 -18.70 -1.46 8.53
CA GLU A 190 -18.38 -0.07 8.87
C GLU A 190 -17.57 0.67 7.79
N TYR A 191 -17.33 0.01 6.64
CA TYR A 191 -16.74 0.56 5.42
C TYR A 191 -17.74 0.49 4.28
#